data_AF-A0A7J7ZY33-F1
#
_entry.id   AF-A0A7J7ZY33-F1
#
_cell.length_a   1.000
_cell.length_b   1.000
_cell.length_c   1.000
_cell.angle_alpha   90.00
_cell.angle_beta   90.00
_cell.angle_gamma   90.00
#
_symmetry.space_group_name_H-M   'P 1'
#
loop_
_entity.id
_entity.type
_entity.pdbx_description
1 polymer ?
#
loop_
_entity_poly.entity_id
_entity_poly.type
_entity_poly.pdbx_seq_one_letter_code
_entity_poly.pdbx_strand_id
1 'polypeptide(L)'
;MTLESVTEGAAAHETQTPAAQPVPVTRPVSQARPPPNQKKGSRTPILIIPAAATSLITMLNAKDLLQALTFVPSDEKKKQGGRRENETLIQRRKDRVQPRGTALGLMVPYRVVDQPLKLMPQDWDQVVAVFVHSPAWQFKGWP
;
A
#
# COMPACT_ATOMS: atom_id res chain seq x y z
N MET A 1 56.96 -4.21 36.10
CA MET A 1 56.09 -4.51 34.94
C MET A 1 56.98 -4.55 33.73
N THR A 2 57.12 -5.76 33.21
CA THR A 2 58.05 -6.30 32.21
C THR A 2 57.81 -5.79 30.80
N LEU A 3 58.86 -5.84 29.97
CA LEU A 3 58.96 -6.29 28.56
C LEU A 3 60.10 -5.48 27.89
N GLU A 4 61.35 -5.95 27.92
CA GLU A 4 61.97 -6.94 27.02
C GLU A 4 62.07 -6.45 25.55
N SER A 5 63.23 -5.83 25.27
CA SER A 5 64.16 -5.97 24.13
C SER A 5 63.71 -6.71 22.85
N VAL A 6 64.09 -6.19 21.67
CA VAL A 6 65.20 -6.70 20.82
C VAL A 6 65.21 -6.01 19.43
N THR A 7 66.43 -5.60 19.06
CA THR A 7 66.98 -5.10 17.79
C THR A 7 66.98 -6.13 16.65
N GLU A 8 66.85 -5.71 15.37
CA GLU A 8 67.68 -6.13 14.20
C GLU A 8 67.20 -5.42 12.91
N GLY A 9 68.03 -4.67 12.18
CA GLY A 9 68.70 -5.08 10.93
C GLY A 9 68.05 -4.41 9.70
N ALA A 10 68.61 -3.35 9.09
CA ALA A 10 69.72 -3.28 8.11
C ALA A 10 69.32 -3.54 6.62
N ALA A 11 69.57 -2.52 5.78
CA ALA A 11 69.85 -2.51 4.32
C ALA A 11 68.73 -3.01 3.35
N ALA A 12 68.61 -2.66 2.07
CA ALA A 12 69.22 -1.76 1.07
C ALA A 12 68.20 -1.64 -0.10
N HIS A 13 68.02 -0.47 -0.71
CA HIS A 13 68.39 -0.13 -2.11
C HIS A 13 67.95 -1.12 -3.22
N GLU A 14 66.96 -0.76 -4.05
CA GLU A 14 67.10 -0.49 -5.52
C GLU A 14 65.77 -0.52 -6.33
N THR A 15 65.61 0.54 -7.12
CA THR A 15 65.19 0.62 -8.55
C THR A 15 63.94 -0.09 -9.08
N GLN A 16 62.95 0.70 -9.57
CA GLN A 16 62.30 0.47 -10.88
C GLN A 16 61.39 1.64 -11.38
N THR A 17 61.86 2.24 -12.47
CA THR A 17 61.29 2.84 -13.72
C THR A 17 59.79 3.27 -13.82
N PRO A 18 59.45 4.32 -14.63
CA PRO A 18 58.20 5.07 -14.55
C PRO A 18 57.08 4.69 -15.54
N ALA A 19 55.85 5.01 -15.11
CA ALA A 19 54.64 5.41 -15.86
C ALA A 19 54.06 4.49 -16.96
N ALA A 20 52.88 3.93 -16.68
CA ALA A 20 51.90 3.54 -17.69
C ALA A 20 50.54 4.19 -17.36
N GLN A 21 50.00 4.96 -18.31
CA GLN A 21 48.71 5.65 -18.19
C GLN A 21 47.55 4.65 -18.30
N PRO A 22 46.45 4.77 -17.52
CA PRO A 22 45.26 3.98 -17.75
C PRO A 22 44.36 4.66 -18.81
N VAL A 23 44.12 3.96 -19.92
CA VAL A 23 43.07 4.27 -20.90
C VAL A 23 41.67 4.12 -20.27
N PRO A 24 40.74 5.07 -20.44
CA PRO A 24 39.38 4.93 -19.92
C PRO A 24 38.56 4.00 -20.83
N VAL A 25 38.27 2.79 -20.34
CA VAL A 25 37.31 1.88 -20.97
C VAL A 25 35.90 2.39 -20.68
N THR A 26 35.26 2.97 -21.69
CA THR A 26 33.84 3.36 -21.65
C THR A 26 32.97 2.11 -21.54
N ARG A 27 32.30 1.93 -20.40
CA ARG A 27 31.28 0.87 -20.22
C ARG A 27 30.00 1.29 -20.96
N PRO A 28 29.37 0.42 -21.75
CA PRO A 28 28.09 0.73 -22.38
C PRO A 28 27.01 0.90 -21.31
N VAL A 29 26.25 1.99 -21.42
CA VAL A 29 25.13 2.32 -20.55
C VAL A 29 24.05 1.27 -20.76
N SER A 30 23.93 0.33 -19.82
CA SER A 30 22.81 -0.60 -19.76
C SER A 30 21.52 0.22 -19.69
N GLN A 31 20.75 0.23 -20.78
CA GLN A 31 19.41 0.80 -20.79
C GLN A 31 18.58 0.03 -19.77
N ALA A 32 18.45 0.59 -18.58
CA ALA A 32 17.58 0.08 -17.54
C ALA A 32 16.14 0.18 -18.06
N ARG A 33 15.62 -0.95 -18.54
CA ARG A 33 14.18 -1.15 -18.75
C ARG A 33 13.47 -0.77 -17.44
N PRO A 34 12.44 0.08 -17.46
CA PRO A 34 11.73 0.43 -16.22
C PRO A 34 11.22 -0.87 -15.57
N PRO A 35 11.38 -1.03 -14.24
CA PRO A 35 11.03 -2.27 -13.58
C PRO A 35 9.55 -2.58 -13.80
N PRO A 36 9.20 -3.85 -14.11
CA PRO A 36 7.82 -4.24 -14.32
C PRO A 36 7.03 -4.00 -13.04
N ASN A 37 6.13 -3.02 -13.09
CA ASN A 37 5.03 -2.75 -12.18
C ASN A 37 5.27 -3.34 -10.77
N GLN A 38 6.09 -2.65 -9.96
CA GLN A 38 6.25 -2.99 -8.56
C GLN A 38 4.86 -3.15 -7.98
N LYS A 39 4.49 -4.39 -7.65
CA LYS A 39 3.20 -4.70 -7.05
C LYS A 39 3.16 -3.88 -5.77
N LYS A 40 2.47 -2.72 -5.81
CA LYS A 40 2.16 -1.88 -4.65
C LYS A 40 1.75 -2.87 -3.56
N GLY A 41 2.54 -2.92 -2.48
CA GLY A 41 2.40 -3.95 -1.45
C GLY A 41 0.93 -4.14 -1.11
N SER A 42 0.49 -5.38 -0.94
CA SER A 42 -0.92 -5.74 -0.73
C SER A 42 -1.48 -5.09 0.53
N ARG A 43 -1.87 -3.82 0.43
CA ARG A 43 -2.55 -3.04 1.46
C ARG A 43 -4.05 -3.15 1.24
N THR A 44 -4.81 -3.16 2.34
CA THR A 44 -6.26 -3.33 2.30
C THR A 44 -6.91 -2.12 1.63
N PRO A 45 -7.59 -2.28 0.48
CA PRO A 45 -8.27 -1.17 -0.20
C PRO A 45 -9.35 -0.54 0.69
N ILE A 46 -9.50 0.78 0.60
CA ILE A 46 -10.43 1.59 1.40
C ILE A 46 -11.59 2.07 0.51
N LEU A 47 -12.81 1.89 0.99
CA LEU A 47 -14.04 2.43 0.42
C LEU A 47 -14.58 3.50 1.37
N ILE A 48 -14.76 4.72 0.87
CA ILE A 48 -15.34 5.81 1.67
C ILE A 48 -16.84 5.90 1.36
N ILE A 49 -17.66 5.94 2.40
CA ILE A 49 -19.10 6.20 2.29
C ILE A 49 -19.44 7.58 2.90
N PRO A 50 -20.57 8.20 2.54
CA PRO A 50 -20.99 9.45 3.15
C PRO A 50 -21.28 9.27 4.65
N ALA A 51 -20.89 10.25 5.47
CA ALA A 51 -21.28 10.33 6.88
C ALA A 51 -22.75 10.77 7.09
N ALA A 52 -23.51 10.98 6.01
CA ALA A 52 -24.89 11.44 6.06
C ALA A 52 -25.83 10.30 6.48
N ALA A 53 -26.59 10.49 7.56
CA ALA A 53 -27.55 9.50 8.05
C ALA A 53 -28.70 9.21 7.06
N THR A 54 -28.99 10.15 6.15
CA THR A 54 -29.97 10.03 5.06
C THR A 54 -29.42 9.31 3.84
N SER A 55 -28.15 8.91 3.83
CA SER A 55 -27.55 8.15 2.75
C SER A 55 -28.15 6.74 2.65
N LEU A 56 -28.34 6.26 1.41
CA LEU A 56 -28.79 4.88 1.16
C LEU A 56 -27.78 3.86 1.71
N ILE A 57 -26.49 4.16 1.59
CA ILE A 57 -25.41 3.37 2.19
C ILE A 57 -24.91 4.06 3.46
N THR A 58 -24.88 3.33 4.56
CA THR A 58 -24.35 3.76 5.86
C THR A 58 -23.49 2.65 6.47
N MET A 59 -22.76 2.95 7.55
CA MET A 59 -22.00 1.93 8.27
C MET A 59 -22.87 0.79 8.83
N LEU A 60 -24.18 1.00 9.00
CA LEU A 60 -25.10 -0.02 9.50
C LEU A 60 -25.44 -1.09 8.46
N ASN A 61 -25.46 -0.73 7.17
CA ASN A 61 -25.89 -1.62 6.09
C ASN A 61 -24.81 -1.88 5.03
N ALA A 62 -23.63 -1.27 5.15
CA ALA A 62 -22.53 -1.42 4.19
C ALA A 62 -22.13 -2.89 3.98
N LYS A 63 -22.16 -3.71 5.04
CA LYS A 63 -21.83 -5.14 4.94
C LYS A 63 -22.87 -5.90 4.12
N ASP A 64 -24.16 -5.71 4.38
CA ASP A 64 -25.22 -6.35 3.62
C ASP A 64 -25.18 -5.93 2.15
N LEU A 65 -25.03 -4.62 1.91
CA LEU A 65 -25.04 -4.07 0.58
C LEU A 65 -23.81 -4.49 -0.24
N LEU A 66 -22.60 -4.36 0.32
CA LEU A 66 -21.36 -4.57 -0.43
C LEU A 66 -20.91 -6.03 -0.41
N GLN A 67 -21.11 -6.76 0.69
CA GLN A 67 -20.71 -8.17 0.78
C GLN A 67 -21.82 -9.12 0.39
N ALA A 68 -23.01 -8.99 0.98
CA ALA A 68 -24.13 -9.90 0.71
C ALA A 68 -24.90 -9.56 -0.58
N LEU A 69 -24.63 -8.39 -1.18
CA LEU A 69 -25.34 -7.88 -2.37
C LEU A 69 -26.85 -7.70 -2.13
N THR A 70 -27.23 -7.43 -0.88
CA THR A 70 -28.62 -7.23 -0.48
C THR A 70 -28.78 -5.85 0.14
N PHE A 71 -29.69 -5.05 -0.39
CA PHE A 71 -30.02 -3.76 0.22
C PHE A 71 -30.95 -3.96 1.41
N VAL A 72 -30.51 -3.51 2.58
CA VAL A 72 -31.33 -3.40 3.79
C VAL A 72 -31.30 -1.94 4.26
N PRO A 73 -32.46 -1.29 4.46
CA PRO A 73 -32.51 0.07 4.98
C PRO A 73 -31.85 0.20 6.35
N SER A 74 -31.17 1.32 6.58
CA SER A 74 -30.45 1.58 7.84
C SER A 74 -31.39 1.58 9.06
N ASP A 75 -32.64 2.05 8.90
CA ASP A 75 -33.65 2.05 9.97
C ASP A 75 -34.04 0.64 10.41
N GLU A 76 -34.11 -0.32 9.49
CA GLU A 76 -34.38 -1.72 9.82
C GLU A 76 -33.21 -2.33 10.60
N LYS A 77 -31.97 -2.06 10.17
CA LYS A 77 -30.77 -2.48 10.91
C LYS A 77 -30.71 -1.90 12.32
N LYS A 78 -31.11 -0.63 12.47
CA LYS A 78 -31.19 0.03 13.78
C LYS A 78 -32.25 -0.61 14.67
N LYS A 79 -33.43 -0.95 14.14
CA LYS A 79 -34.51 -1.67 14.88
C LYS A 79 -34.08 -3.07 15.33
N GLN A 80 -33.23 -3.74 14.55
CA GLN A 80 -32.63 -5.04 14.91
C GLN A 80 -31.51 -4.93 15.96
N GLY A 81 -31.26 -3.73 16.52
CA GLY A 81 -30.23 -3.51 17.53
C GLY A 81 -28.83 -3.31 16.95
N GLY A 82 -28.71 -3.11 15.63
CA GLY A 82 -27.43 -2.85 14.98
C GLY A 82 -26.73 -1.62 15.55
N ARG A 83 -25.48 -1.80 15.97
CA ARG A 83 -24.61 -0.70 16.43
C ARG A 83 -23.80 -0.17 15.26
N ARG A 84 -23.65 1.16 15.22
CA ARG A 84 -22.79 1.81 14.23
C ARG A 84 -21.33 1.60 14.61
N GLU A 85 -20.56 1.02 13.71
CA GLU A 85 -19.11 0.95 13.78
C GLU A 85 -18.48 2.15 13.05
N ASN A 86 -17.28 2.56 13.45
CA ASN A 86 -16.50 3.57 12.74
C ASN A 86 -15.85 3.02 11.47
N GLU A 87 -15.65 1.70 11.43
CA GLU A 87 -14.99 0.98 10.36
C GLU A 87 -15.57 -0.42 10.26
N THR A 88 -15.73 -0.92 9.04
CA THR A 88 -16.19 -2.28 8.78
C THR A 88 -15.33 -2.94 7.71
N LEU A 89 -14.86 -4.16 7.97
CA LEU A 89 -14.17 -4.97 6.97
C LEU A 89 -15.18 -5.86 6.22
N ILE A 90 -15.14 -5.80 4.89
CA ILE A 90 -15.91 -6.68 4.02
C ILE A 90 -14.97 -7.54 3.18
N GLN A 91 -15.43 -8.67 2.68
CA GLN A 91 -14.67 -9.50 1.75
C GLN A 91 -15.40 -9.64 0.42
N ARG A 92 -14.71 -9.36 -0.69
CA ARG A 92 -15.25 -9.52 -2.04
C ARG A 92 -14.48 -10.60 -2.80
N ARG A 93 -15.21 -11.48 -3.49
CA ARG A 93 -14.62 -12.39 -4.46
C ARG A 93 -14.08 -11.60 -5.65
N LYS A 94 -12.85 -11.91 -6.02
CA LYS A 94 -12.19 -11.44 -7.24
C LYS A 94 -11.70 -12.67 -7.98
N ASP A 95 -12.32 -12.94 -9.12
CA ASP A 95 -11.86 -13.99 -10.01
C ASP A 95 -10.64 -13.48 -10.76
N ARG A 96 -9.49 -14.14 -10.56
CA ARG A 96 -8.28 -13.84 -11.30
C ARG A 96 -8.00 -15.00 -12.23
N VAL A 97 -8.04 -14.73 -13.53
CA VAL A 97 -7.58 -15.68 -14.54
C VAL A 97 -6.06 -15.72 -14.46
N GLN A 98 -5.49 -16.87 -14.09
CA GLN A 98 -4.06 -17.07 -14.18
C GLN A 98 -3.64 -17.17 -15.65
N PRO A 99 -2.38 -16.85 -16.00
CA PRO A 99 -1.86 -17.02 -17.37
C PRO A 99 -2.02 -18.45 -17.92
N ARG A 100 -2.19 -19.43 -17.04
CA ARG A 100 -2.43 -20.84 -17.38
C ARG A 100 -3.91 -21.21 -17.60
N GLY A 101 -4.81 -20.22 -17.64
CA GLY A 101 -6.24 -20.44 -17.86
C GLY A 101 -7.05 -20.89 -16.63
N THR A 102 -6.40 -21.16 -15.50
CA THR A 102 -7.10 -21.52 -14.25
C THR A 102 -7.60 -20.26 -13.55
N ALA A 103 -8.91 -20.13 -13.35
CA ALA A 103 -9.50 -19.08 -12.52
C ALA A 103 -9.27 -19.42 -11.05
N LEU A 104 -8.56 -18.54 -10.32
CA LEU A 104 -8.46 -18.63 -8.87
C LEU A 104 -9.38 -17.57 -8.26
N GLY A 105 -10.43 -18.01 -7.55
CA GLY A 105 -11.29 -17.13 -6.78
C GLY A 105 -10.55 -16.63 -5.54
N LEU A 106 -10.13 -15.37 -5.53
CA LEU A 106 -9.47 -14.73 -4.39
C LEU A 106 -10.48 -13.92 -3.59
N MET A 107 -10.51 -14.09 -2.27
CA MET A 107 -11.23 -13.16 -1.38
C MET A 107 -10.33 -11.96 -1.10
N VAL A 108 -10.77 -10.77 -1.49
CA VAL A 108 -10.07 -9.51 -1.23
C VAL A 108 -10.81 -8.77 -0.12
N PRO A 109 -10.14 -8.45 1.01
CA PRO A 109 -10.73 -7.63 2.04
C PRO A 109 -10.80 -6.17 1.58
N TYR A 110 -11.86 -5.45 1.95
CA TYR A 110 -11.99 -4.01 1.79
C TYR A 110 -12.37 -3.40 3.13
N ARG A 111 -11.78 -2.25 3.43
CA ARG A 111 -12.05 -1.44 4.61
C ARG A 111 -13.07 -0.36 4.24
N VAL A 112 -14.21 -0.33 4.90
CA VAL A 112 -15.25 0.69 4.70
C VAL A 112 -15.18 1.70 5.84
N VAL A 113 -15.15 2.99 5.50
CA VAL A 113 -15.11 4.10 6.47
C VAL A 113 -16.08 5.22 6.06
N ASP A 114 -16.59 5.96 7.03
CA ASP A 114 -17.42 7.16 6.80
C ASP A 114 -16.77 8.46 7.29
N GLN A 115 -15.63 8.37 7.97
CA GLN A 115 -14.86 9.48 8.52
C GLN A 115 -13.49 9.61 7.83
N PRO A 116 -13.45 10.14 6.60
CA PRO A 116 -12.22 10.24 5.81
C PRO A 116 -11.15 11.13 6.46
N LEU A 117 -11.55 12.11 7.27
CA LEU A 117 -10.63 13.00 7.99
C LEU A 117 -9.79 12.29 9.07
N LYS A 118 -10.14 11.06 9.45
CA LYS A 118 -9.34 10.22 10.36
C LYS A 118 -8.28 9.38 9.63
N LEU A 119 -8.29 9.38 8.30
CA LEU A 119 -7.30 8.66 7.50
C LEU A 119 -5.95 9.38 7.58
N MET A 120 -4.88 8.59 7.76
CA MET A 120 -3.53 9.12 7.67
C MET A 120 -3.20 9.47 6.21
N PRO A 121 -2.28 10.40 5.93
CA PRO A 121 -1.88 10.73 4.55
C PRO A 121 -1.54 9.50 3.69
N GLN A 122 -0.89 8.49 4.27
CA GLN A 122 -0.53 7.22 3.62
C GLN A 122 -1.72 6.28 3.32
N ASP A 123 -2.86 6.48 3.97
CA ASP A 123 -4.07 5.67 3.76
C ASP A 123 -4.83 6.13 2.51
N TRP A 124 -4.67 7.39 2.11
CA TRP A 124 -5.30 7.93 0.91
C TRP A 124 -4.87 7.22 -0.37
N ASP A 125 -3.62 6.74 -0.42
CA ASP A 125 -3.12 5.86 -1.50
C ASP A 125 -3.89 4.52 -1.63
N GLN A 126 -4.62 4.12 -0.59
CA GLN A 126 -5.41 2.89 -0.52
C GLN A 126 -6.89 3.14 -0.82
N VAL A 127 -7.33 4.39 -0.91
CA VAL A 127 -8.72 4.73 -1.26
C VAL A 127 -8.97 4.37 -2.72
N VAL A 128 -9.85 3.39 -2.95
CA VAL A 128 -10.14 2.89 -4.30
C VAL A 128 -11.50 3.35 -4.84
N ALA A 129 -12.42 3.75 -3.96
CA ALA A 129 -13.72 4.29 -4.36
C ALA A 129 -14.36 5.13 -3.25
N VAL A 130 -15.28 6.01 -3.67
CA VAL A 130 -16.03 6.93 -2.82
C VAL A 130 -17.50 6.92 -3.24
N PHE A 131 -18.41 6.71 -2.30
CA PHE A 131 -19.84 6.92 -2.49
C PHE A 131 -20.20 8.38 -2.16
N VAL A 132 -21.11 8.99 -2.93
CA VAL A 132 -21.42 10.42 -2.84
C VAL A 132 -22.91 10.64 -2.58
N HIS A 133 -23.24 11.58 -1.68
CA HIS A 133 -24.63 11.92 -1.29
C HIS A 133 -25.08 13.31 -1.79
N SER A 134 -24.36 13.91 -2.73
CA SER A 134 -24.61 15.20 -3.42
C SER A 134 -24.03 16.50 -2.86
N PRO A 135 -23.86 16.74 -1.54
CA PRO A 135 -23.35 18.03 -1.11
C PRO A 135 -21.84 18.14 -1.35
N ALA A 136 -21.41 19.25 -1.97
CA ALA A 136 -19.99 19.52 -2.23
C ALA A 136 -19.12 19.52 -0.96
N TRP A 137 -19.71 19.86 0.20
CA TRP A 137 -19.00 19.85 1.47
C TRP A 137 -18.50 18.45 1.87
N GLN A 138 -19.02 17.37 1.26
CA GLN A 138 -18.55 16.00 1.51
C GLN A 138 -17.03 15.87 1.36
N PHE A 139 -16.44 16.59 0.41
CA PHE A 139 -15.02 16.54 0.07
C PHE A 139 -14.17 17.58 0.83
N LYS A 140 -14.77 18.34 1.75
CA LYS A 140 -14.07 19.40 2.47
C LYS A 140 -12.96 18.79 3.34
N GLY A 141 -11.72 19.23 3.12
CA GLY A 141 -10.54 18.80 3.88
C GLY A 141 -9.98 17.45 3.45
N TRP A 142 -10.38 16.92 2.30
CA TRP A 142 -9.74 15.76 1.68
C TRP A 142 -8.46 16.22 0.94
N PRO A 143 -7.42 15.36 0.82
CA PRO A 143 -6.18 15.68 0.09
C PRO A 143 -6.37 15.96 -1.40
#